data_AF-A0A0N8R5P1-F1
#
_entry.id   AF-A0A0N8R5P1-F1
#
_cell.length_a   1.000
_cell.length_b   1.000
_cell.length_c   1.000
_cell.angle_alpha   90.00
_cell.angle_beta   90.00
_cell.angle_gamma   90.00
#
_symmetry.space_group_name_H-M   'P 1'
#
loop_
_entity.id
_entity.type
_entity.pdbx_description
1 polymer ?
#
loop_
_entity_poly.entity_id
_entity_poly.type
_entity_poly.pdbx_seq_one_letter_code
_entity_poly.pdbx_strand_id
1 'polypeptide(L)'
;LIDNFWFYLVSCMIFLMVCKRGTCMNEPVLYFDYAATTPVDERVIRVMVDCLGASGNFGNPASSSHSFGQKARLAVELARGQVAHLVGAQASQIIWTSGATESSNLALKGVAQERARRQAAVAGGRPGHIITSLIEH
;
A
#
# COMPACT_ATOMS: atom_id res chain seq x y z
N LEU A 1 3.17 -16.31 -3.81
CA LEU A 1 2.30 -15.16 -3.47
C LEU A 1 2.30 -14.84 -1.98
N ILE A 2 3.11 -15.55 -1.20
CA ILE A 2 3.58 -15.16 0.14
C ILE A 2 5.05 -14.77 -0.09
N ASP A 3 5.59 -13.83 0.69
CA ASP A 3 6.97 -13.29 0.65
C ASP A 3 7.17 -11.90 0.00
N ASN A 4 6.29 -10.92 0.26
CA ASN A 4 6.58 -9.50 0.00
C ASN A 4 6.28 -8.56 1.18
N PHE A 5 6.14 -9.08 2.40
CA PHE A 5 5.72 -8.27 3.55
C PHE A 5 6.78 -7.26 4.03
N TRP A 6 8.03 -7.37 3.57
CA TRP A 6 9.14 -6.50 3.99
C TRP A 6 9.46 -5.35 3.02
N PHE A 7 8.88 -5.31 1.82
CA PHE A 7 9.23 -4.27 0.84
C PHE A 7 8.40 -2.97 0.95
N TYR A 8 7.30 -2.98 1.72
CA TYR A 8 6.29 -1.91 1.61
C TYR A 8 6.39 -0.75 2.59
N LEU A 9 7.22 -0.86 3.62
CA LEU A 9 7.46 0.28 4.51
C LEU A 9 8.46 1.30 3.94
N VAL A 10 9.17 0.96 2.87
CA VAL A 10 10.23 1.80 2.28
C VAL A 10 9.74 2.53 1.01
N SER A 11 8.64 2.08 0.39
CA SER A 11 8.18 2.71 -0.86
C SER A 11 7.54 4.09 -0.69
N CYS A 12 7.11 4.47 0.51
CA CYS A 12 6.71 5.87 0.78
C CYS A 12 7.90 6.80 1.07
N MET A 13 9.12 6.26 1.28
CA MET A 13 10.31 7.07 1.59
C MET A 13 11.22 7.35 0.39
N ILE A 14 10.93 6.79 -0.80
CA ILE A 14 11.79 6.94 -1.99
C ILE A 14 10.98 7.61 -3.10
N PHE A 15 10.66 8.89 -2.95
CA PHE A 15 10.50 9.80 -4.08
C PHE A 15 10.55 11.27 -3.63
N LEU A 16 11.65 11.67 -2.98
CA LEU A 16 11.93 13.10 -2.79
C LEU A 16 13.43 13.36 -2.63
N MET A 17 14.19 13.22 -3.73
CA MET A 17 15.49 13.88 -3.82
C MET A 17 15.93 14.10 -5.27
N VAL A 18 15.28 15.03 -5.95
CA VAL A 18 15.91 15.77 -7.05
C VAL A 18 15.62 17.25 -6.88
N CYS A 19 16.53 17.96 -6.22
CA CYS A 19 16.82 19.35 -6.60
C CYS A 19 18.32 19.60 -6.40
N LYS A 20 19.04 19.64 -7.53
CA LYS A 20 20.45 20.01 -7.61
C LYS A 20 20.58 21.53 -7.46
N ARG A 21 21.39 21.95 -6.46
CA ARG A 21 22.17 23.19 -6.33
C ARG A 21 21.49 24.55 -6.59
N GLY A 22 21.57 25.40 -5.58
CA GLY A 22 22.00 26.79 -5.76
C GLY A 22 20.93 27.85 -5.52
N THR A 23 20.74 28.25 -4.26
CA THR A 23 20.76 29.65 -3.76
C THR A 23 20.13 29.68 -2.36
N CYS A 24 20.78 30.40 -1.47
CA CYS A 24 20.32 30.73 -0.13
C CYS A 24 19.02 31.55 -0.20
N MET A 25 17.89 30.96 0.19
CA MET A 25 16.65 31.66 0.51
C MET A 25 16.15 31.09 1.83
N ASN A 26 16.16 31.92 2.87
CA ASN A 26 15.74 31.59 4.23
C ASN A 26 14.21 31.79 4.37
N GLU A 27 13.46 31.37 3.35
CA GLU A 27 12.00 31.44 3.26
C GLU A 27 11.47 30.02 3.00
N PRO A 28 10.36 29.60 3.65
CA PRO A 28 9.84 28.26 3.46
C PRO A 28 9.43 28.05 2.01
N VAL A 29 9.94 26.98 1.40
CA VAL A 29 9.51 26.54 0.06
C VAL A 29 8.02 26.22 0.13
N LEU A 30 7.21 26.95 -0.62
CA LEU A 30 5.79 26.68 -0.75
C LEU A 30 5.59 25.48 -1.70
N TYR A 31 5.05 24.39 -1.16
CA TYR A 31 4.77 23.17 -1.90
C TYR A 31 3.32 23.20 -2.41
N PHE A 32 3.13 23.14 -3.73
CA PHE A 32 1.80 23.19 -4.36
C PHE A 32 1.45 21.95 -5.17
N ASP A 33 2.20 20.85 -5.00
CA ASP A 33 2.03 19.60 -5.78
C ASP A 33 1.47 18.45 -4.92
N TYR A 34 0.43 18.74 -4.13
CA TYR A 34 -0.23 17.75 -3.26
C TYR A 34 -0.93 16.60 -4.02
N ALA A 35 -1.09 16.74 -5.34
CA ALA A 35 -1.63 15.69 -6.19
C ALA A 35 -0.59 14.59 -6.49
N ALA A 36 0.70 14.94 -6.59
CA ALA A 36 1.77 13.97 -6.80
C ALA A 36 2.10 13.18 -5.53
N THR A 37 2.23 13.88 -4.40
CA THR A 37 2.42 13.27 -3.07
C THR A 37 2.17 14.30 -1.97
N THR A 38 2.08 13.85 -0.71
CA THR A 38 1.85 14.72 0.45
C THR A 38 2.98 14.58 1.47
N PRO A 39 3.45 15.68 2.10
CA PRO A 39 4.33 15.57 3.26
C PRO A 39 3.70 14.67 4.34
N VAL A 40 4.50 13.79 4.92
CA VAL A 40 4.04 12.86 5.95
C VAL A 40 3.76 13.63 7.25
N ASP A 41 2.61 13.39 7.87
CA ASP A 41 2.28 13.96 9.18
C ASP A 41 3.27 13.46 10.25
N GLU A 42 3.76 14.36 11.11
CA GLU A 42 4.70 14.04 12.20
C GLU A 42 4.21 12.90 13.11
N ARG A 43 2.90 12.77 13.31
CA ARG A 43 2.31 11.67 14.08
C ARG A 43 2.53 10.32 13.39
N VAL A 44 2.44 10.29 12.06
CA VAL A 44 2.72 9.10 11.27
C VAL A 44 4.20 8.76 11.39
N ILE A 45 5.10 9.73 11.17
CA ILE A 45 6.56 9.53 11.27
C ILE A 45 6.94 8.85 12.60
N ARG A 46 6.41 9.35 13.72
CA ARG A 46 6.68 8.78 15.06
C ARG A 46 6.29 7.31 15.15
N VAL A 47 5.07 6.97 14.71
CA VAL A 47 4.58 5.58 14.70
C VAL A 47 5.44 4.70 13.78
N MET A 48 5.86 5.22 12.62
CA MET A 48 6.72 4.47 11.70
C MET A 48 8.10 4.20 12.31
N VAL A 49 8.70 5.19 12.97
CA VAL A 49 9.98 5.04 13.67
C VAL A 49 9.86 4.01 14.79
N ASP A 50 8.75 3.99 15.53
CA ASP A 50 8.50 2.98 16.57
C ASP A 50 8.35 1.56 16.00
N CYS A 51 7.93 1.41 14.74
CA CYS A 51 7.90 0.12 14.05
C CYS A 51 9.27 -0.30 13.52
N LEU A 52 10.10 0.64 13.07
CA LEU A 52 11.36 0.37 12.37
C LEU A 52 12.60 0.40 13.28
N GLY A 53 12.53 1.09 14.42
CA GLY A 53 13.65 1.27 15.33
C GLY A 53 14.12 -0.04 15.97
N ALA A 54 15.41 -0.10 16.33
CA ALA A 54 16.01 -1.28 16.94
C ALA A 54 15.38 -1.68 18.30
N SER A 55 14.83 -0.72 19.03
CA SER A 55 14.04 -0.93 20.25
C SER A 55 12.53 -1.08 19.99
N GLY A 56 12.13 -0.97 18.73
CA GLY A 56 10.75 -0.90 18.26
C GLY A 56 10.12 -2.24 17.88
N ASN A 57 9.01 -2.17 17.17
CA ASN A 57 8.21 -3.32 16.72
C ASN A 57 8.64 -3.84 15.33
N PHE A 58 9.92 -4.16 15.17
CA PHE A 58 10.52 -4.56 13.88
C PHE A 58 10.26 -6.01 13.47
N GLY A 59 9.46 -6.76 14.24
CA GLY A 59 9.20 -8.17 14.01
C GLY A 59 8.46 -8.43 12.68
N ASN A 60 8.65 -9.61 12.10
CA ASN A 60 7.82 -10.04 10.97
C ASN A 60 6.41 -10.47 11.48
N PRO A 61 5.31 -9.85 11.05
CA PRO A 61 3.95 -10.18 11.50
C PRO A 61 3.47 -11.58 11.05
N ALA A 62 4.15 -12.21 10.09
CA ALA A 62 3.91 -13.61 9.73
C ALA A 62 4.48 -14.60 10.77
N SER A 63 5.44 -14.17 11.60
CA SER A 63 6.07 -15.00 12.62
C SER A 63 5.24 -15.05 13.90
N SER A 64 4.43 -16.10 14.08
CA SER A 64 3.62 -16.28 15.30
C SER A 64 4.36 -16.93 16.47
N SER A 65 5.53 -17.51 16.21
CA SER A 65 6.30 -18.31 17.18
C SER A 65 6.98 -17.52 18.29
N HIS A 66 7.10 -16.20 18.14
CA HIS A 66 7.78 -15.35 19.11
C HIS A 66 7.06 -14.01 19.32
N SER A 67 7.32 -13.41 20.47
CA SER A 67 6.66 -12.18 20.92
C SER A 67 6.83 -11.01 19.94
N PHE A 68 7.99 -10.87 19.30
CA PHE A 68 8.21 -9.79 18.32
C PHE A 68 7.25 -9.86 17.11
N GLY A 69 7.00 -11.06 16.56
CA GLY A 69 6.09 -11.18 15.42
C GLY A 69 4.62 -11.11 15.83
N GLN A 70 4.28 -11.57 17.04
CA GLN A 70 2.95 -11.36 17.63
C GLN A 70 2.65 -9.86 17.81
N LYS A 71 3.60 -9.08 18.35
CA LYS A 71 3.47 -7.63 18.48
C LYS A 71 3.34 -6.94 17.11
N ALA A 72 4.12 -7.36 16.12
CA ALA A 72 4.02 -6.83 14.75
C ALA A 72 2.65 -7.13 14.13
N ARG A 73 2.15 -8.36 14.30
CA ARG A 73 0.82 -8.76 13.82
C ARG A 73 -0.29 -7.91 14.44
N LEU A 74 -0.23 -7.66 15.75
CA LEU A 74 -1.21 -6.80 16.42
C LEU A 74 -1.21 -5.37 15.85
N ALA A 75 -0.03 -4.80 15.56
CA ALA A 75 0.07 -3.48 14.94
C ALA A 75 -0.56 -3.44 13.53
N VAL A 76 -0.30 -4.47 12.72
CA VAL A 76 -0.91 -4.60 11.38
C VAL A 76 -2.43 -4.73 11.45
N GLU A 77 -2.96 -5.52 12.39
CA GLU A 77 -4.41 -5.70 12.54
C GLU A 77 -5.10 -4.46 13.12
N LEU A 78 -4.43 -3.72 14.01
CA LEU A 78 -4.90 -2.42 14.46
C LEU A 78 -5.02 -1.43 13.28
N ALA A 79 -3.97 -1.32 12.46
CA ALA A 79 -3.98 -0.48 11.27
C ALA A 79 -5.10 -0.90 10.28
N ARG A 80 -5.33 -2.20 10.14
CA ARG A 80 -6.42 -2.73 9.29
C ARG A 80 -7.79 -2.28 9.80
N GLY A 81 -8.00 -2.35 11.11
CA GLY A 81 -9.23 -1.87 11.74
C GLY A 81 -9.46 -0.37 11.55
N GLN A 82 -8.40 0.45 11.67
CA GLN A 82 -8.46 1.90 11.46
C GLN A 82 -8.84 2.26 10.02
N VAL A 83 -8.19 1.63 9.02
CA VAL A 83 -8.51 1.83 7.60
C VAL A 83 -9.92 1.37 7.29
N ALA A 84 -10.31 0.18 7.78
CA ALA A 84 -11.66 -0.35 7.58
C ALA A 84 -12.75 0.59 8.11
N HIS A 85 -12.55 1.14 9.31
CA HIS A 85 -13.45 2.12 9.90
C HIS A 85 -13.55 3.39 9.06
N LEU A 86 -12.40 3.92 8.61
CA LEU A 86 -12.34 5.14 7.79
C LEU A 86 -13.13 5.01 6.47
N VAL A 87 -13.08 3.84 5.83
CA VAL A 87 -13.73 3.61 4.52
C VAL A 87 -15.09 2.91 4.62
N GLY A 88 -15.58 2.64 5.84
CA GLY A 88 -16.87 1.96 6.06
C GLY A 88 -16.91 0.48 5.65
N ALA A 89 -15.78 -0.22 5.73
CA ALA A 89 -15.66 -1.65 5.39
C ALA A 89 -15.45 -2.52 6.63
N GLN A 90 -15.56 -3.84 6.46
CA GLN A 90 -15.10 -4.80 7.49
C GLN A 90 -13.59 -4.99 7.37
N ALA A 91 -12.90 -5.18 8.51
CA ALA A 91 -11.45 -5.40 8.52
C ALA A 91 -11.04 -6.58 7.61
N SER A 92 -11.83 -7.65 7.56
CA SER A 92 -11.60 -8.82 6.69
C SER A 92 -11.62 -8.51 5.19
N GLN A 93 -12.19 -7.38 4.78
CA GLN A 93 -12.26 -6.94 3.38
C GLN A 93 -11.07 -6.06 2.97
N ILE A 94 -10.22 -5.65 3.92
CA ILE A 94 -9.04 -4.84 3.64
C ILE A 94 -7.88 -5.74 3.24
N ILE A 95 -7.31 -5.49 2.07
CA ILE A 95 -6.11 -6.15 1.55
C ILE A 95 -5.01 -5.10 1.42
N TRP A 96 -3.83 -5.39 1.99
CA TRP A 96 -2.66 -4.51 1.85
C TRP A 96 -1.98 -4.73 0.50
N THR A 97 -1.61 -3.64 -0.16
CA THR A 97 -0.85 -3.62 -1.42
C THR A 97 0.23 -2.55 -1.34
N SER A 98 1.10 -2.46 -2.35
CA SER A 98 2.09 -1.39 -2.53
C SER A 98 1.52 0.01 -2.58
N GLY A 99 0.29 0.14 -3.05
CA GLY A 99 -0.28 1.41 -3.46
C GLY A 99 -1.37 1.24 -4.50
N ALA A 100 -1.85 2.37 -4.99
CA ALA A 100 -3.02 2.43 -5.87
C ALA A 100 -2.84 1.65 -7.18
N THR A 101 -1.65 1.71 -7.80
CA THR A 101 -1.37 1.01 -9.07
C THR A 101 -1.52 -0.50 -8.94
N GLU A 102 -0.98 -1.11 -7.88
CA GLU A 102 -1.15 -2.54 -7.63
C GLU A 102 -2.59 -2.86 -7.24
N SER A 103 -3.22 -2.05 -6.37
CA SER A 103 -4.63 -2.22 -5.99
C SER A 103 -5.56 -2.28 -7.21
N SER A 104 -5.43 -1.31 -8.12
CA SER A 104 -6.22 -1.25 -9.35
C SER A 104 -5.98 -2.45 -10.26
N ASN A 105 -4.71 -2.85 -10.41
CA ASN A 105 -4.36 -4.04 -11.19
C ASN A 105 -4.94 -5.32 -10.57
N LEU A 106 -4.85 -5.47 -9.25
CA LEU A 106 -5.37 -6.62 -8.51
C LEU A 106 -6.88 -6.74 -8.70
N ALA A 107 -7.63 -5.64 -8.57
CA ALA A 107 -9.07 -5.62 -8.76
C ALA A 107 -9.47 -6.00 -10.19
N LEU A 108 -8.90 -5.34 -11.21
CA LEU A 108 -9.23 -5.58 -12.62
C LEU A 108 -8.86 -6.99 -13.05
N LYS A 109 -7.63 -7.43 -12.76
CA LYS A 109 -7.17 -8.78 -13.12
C LYS A 109 -7.94 -9.85 -12.37
N GLY A 110 -8.25 -9.63 -11.09
CA GLY A 110 -9.04 -10.56 -10.28
C GLY A 110 -10.44 -10.79 -10.85
N VAL A 111 -11.16 -9.72 -11.19
CA VAL A 111 -12.50 -9.81 -11.81
C VAL A 111 -12.44 -10.48 -13.18
N ALA A 112 -11.45 -10.13 -14.01
CA ALA A 112 -11.29 -10.71 -15.33
C ALA A 112 -11.01 -12.22 -15.27
N GLN A 113 -10.12 -12.64 -14.36
CA GLN A 113 -9.79 -14.06 -14.14
C GLN A 113 -11.00 -14.86 -13.63
N GLU A 114 -11.76 -14.31 -12.67
CA GLU A 114 -12.95 -14.98 -12.16
C GLU A 114 -14.04 -15.11 -13.24
N ARG A 115 -14.26 -14.07 -14.05
CA ARG A 115 -15.18 -14.16 -15.20
C ARG A 115 -14.73 -15.22 -16.20
N ALA A 116 -13.45 -15.26 -16.55
CA ALA A 116 -12.91 -16.26 -17.47
C ALA A 116 -13.10 -17.68 -16.95
N ARG A 117 -12.85 -17.91 -15.65
CA ARG A 117 -13.09 -19.21 -14.99
C ARG A 117 -14.55 -19.63 -15.07
N ARG A 118 -15.49 -18.73 -14.77
CA ARG A 118 -16.93 -19.03 -14.86
C ARG A 118 -17.38 -19.32 -16.29
N GLN A 119 -16.88 -18.58 -17.27
CA GLN A 119 -17.24 -18.79 -18.67
C GLN A 119 -16.68 -20.11 -19.21
N ALA A 120 -15.48 -20.52 -18.79
CA ALA A 120 -14.91 -21.82 -19.15
C ALA A 120 -15.74 -23.00 -18.60
N ALA A 121 -16.48 -22.80 -17.50
CA ALA A 121 -17.35 -23.81 -16.90
C ALA A 121 -18.72 -23.95 -17.60
N VAL A 122 -19.08 -23.04 -18.52
CA VAL A 122 -20.35 -23.06 -19.25
C VAL A 122 -20.13 -23.57 -20.67
N ALA A 123 -20.92 -24.55 -21.11
CA ALA A 123 -20.88 -25.04 -22.49
C ALA A 123 -21.20 -23.89 -23.48
N GLY A 124 -20.27 -23.58 -24.37
CA GLY A 124 -20.37 -22.44 -25.30
C GLY A 124 -20.02 -21.08 -24.70
N GLY A 125 -19.47 -21.02 -23.48
CA GLY A 125 -19.02 -19.78 -22.86
C GLY A 125 -17.92 -19.09 -23.67
N ARG A 126 -18.07 -17.78 -23.90
CA ARG A 126 -17.08 -16.96 -24.60
C ARG A 126 -16.21 -16.23 -23.59
N PRO A 127 -14.89 -16.11 -23.81
CA PRO A 127 -14.02 -15.35 -22.92
C PRO A 127 -14.38 -13.87 -22.91
N GLY A 128 -14.37 -13.26 -21.72
CA GLY A 128 -14.43 -11.81 -21.56
C GLY A 128 -13.17 -11.12 -22.10
N HIS A 129 -13.25 -9.83 -22.37
CA HIS A 129 -12.12 -9.01 -22.81
C HIS A 129 -11.99 -7.77 -21.92
N ILE A 130 -10.76 -7.28 -21.78
CA ILE A 130 -10.44 -6.00 -21.13
C ILE A 130 -10.19 -4.98 -22.24
N ILE A 131 -10.85 -3.84 -22.17
CA ILE A 131 -10.63 -2.73 -23.08
C ILE A 131 -9.66 -1.76 -22.40
N THR A 132 -8.54 -1.46 -23.05
CA THR A 132 -7.56 -0.48 -22.59
C THR A 132 -7.52 0.69 -23.56
N SER A 133 -7.10 1.86 -23.07
CA SER A 133 -6.87 3.06 -23.87
C SER A 133 -5.49 3.63 -23.50
N LEU A 134 -4.83 4.29 -24.46
CA LEU A 134 -3.52 4.90 -24.30
C LEU A 134 -3.59 6.34 -23.74
N ILE A 135 -4.62 6.67 -22.96
CA ILE A 135 -4.76 8.02 -22.41
C ILE A 135 -3.76 8.18 -21.25
N GLU A 136 -2.83 9.11 -21.42
CA GLU A 136 -1.88 9.53 -20.39
C GLU A 136 -2.44 10.72 -19.60
N HIS A 137 -2.06 10.83 -18.33
CA HIS A 137 -2.24 11.99 -17.45
C HIS A 137 -0.87 12.45 -16.94
#